data_AF-A0A9W7TA93-F1
#
_entry.id   AF-A0A9W7TA93-F1
#
_cell.length_a   1.000
_cell.length_b   1.000
_cell.length_c   1.000
_cell.angle_alpha   90.00
_cell.angle_beta   90.00
_cell.angle_gamma   90.00
#
_symmetry.space_group_name_H-M   'P 1'
#
loop_
_entity.id
_entity.type
_entity.pdbx_description
1 polymer ?
#
loop_
_entity_poly.entity_id
_entity_poly.type
_entity_poly.pdbx_seq_one_letter_code
_entity_poly.pdbx_strand_id
1 'polypeptide(L)'
;VKLWASAFGGEIKSIASKYSGSQLLQKKYKEHEKSVRTEEIDGAKLVKNLAQNMEEMFRKKAEATRRLVEAAEEAHLQHEENPDLQYEYFNAVLINEVDEDGNSVELGGEFILEPNDHFNNLSVNLSLSVVQVPTNMYNKDPDIVNGVYWSEALNKVFVDNFKRDPSLIWQYFGSAKGFFRQYPGVKWHPDEHGVISFDCRNRKWYIQAATSPKDVVILVDVSGSMKGLRLTIARQTVASILDTLGDDDYFNIIAYNQDVHYVEPCLNGTLVQADSTNKDHFKEHLNKLFAKGIGLLGNALSEAFTILNEINQTGRGSLCSQAIMLVTDGATKMYDDVFAKYNLPDRKVRIFPYLIGRESAFAENLKWMACANKGYFSQISTLTDVQENVMRYLHVMSRPKVIDHEHDTVWTEAYVDSAVSINLQLGENKDPSPMTTVAMPVFSTKNETKNQGILLGVVGTDISIQELMKTIPKHKLGIHGYAFAITNNGYILTHPDLRPLYQEGQKRKKPSYSSVDLSEVEWEDKDDVLRTAMVNRRTGTFSMEVKKTVDKGKRVLTMHNDYYYTDIKGTPFSVGVALSRGHGKYFFKGNVSLEAGLHDLEQPDVALADEW
;
A
#
# COMPACT_ATOMS: atom_id res chain seq x y z
N VAL A 1 -35.53 -17.69 45.51
CA VAL A 1 -34.80 -17.02 44.39
C VAL A 1 -35.33 -17.42 43.01
N LYS A 2 -35.27 -18.69 42.58
CA LYS A 2 -35.73 -19.11 41.23
C LYS A 2 -37.19 -18.76 40.92
N LEU A 3 -38.11 -18.98 41.86
CA LEU A 3 -39.52 -18.61 41.74
C LEU A 3 -39.71 -17.10 41.58
N TRP A 4 -39.06 -16.30 42.43
CA TRP A 4 -39.09 -14.84 42.35
C TRP A 4 -38.53 -14.32 41.01
N ALA A 5 -37.38 -14.82 40.57
CA ALA A 5 -36.77 -14.43 39.29
C ALA A 5 -37.65 -14.79 38.09
N SER A 6 -38.34 -15.94 38.15
CA SER A 6 -39.28 -16.36 37.09
C SER A 6 -40.54 -15.48 37.08
N ALA A 7 -41.07 -15.12 38.25
CA ALA A 7 -42.21 -14.22 38.37
C ALA A 7 -41.87 -12.82 37.84
N PHE A 8 -40.75 -12.24 38.29
CA PHE A 8 -40.28 -10.92 37.87
C PHE A 8 -39.92 -10.88 36.38
N GLY A 9 -39.20 -11.89 35.87
CA GLY A 9 -38.92 -12.01 34.44
C GLY A 9 -40.19 -12.15 33.59
N GLY A 10 -41.20 -12.83 34.13
CA GLY A 10 -42.54 -12.91 33.53
C GLY A 10 -43.25 -11.56 33.47
N GLU A 11 -43.22 -10.79 34.57
CA GLU A 11 -43.76 -9.42 34.63
C GLU A 11 -43.08 -8.49 33.63
N ILE A 12 -41.74 -8.48 33.57
CA ILE A 12 -40.98 -7.68 32.60
C ILE A 12 -41.36 -8.07 31.18
N LYS A 13 -41.41 -9.37 30.86
CA LYS A 13 -41.78 -9.84 29.52
C LYS A 13 -43.21 -9.41 29.15
N SER A 14 -44.14 -9.46 30.11
CA SER A 14 -45.53 -9.05 29.92
C SER A 14 -45.64 -7.54 29.64
N ILE A 15 -45.00 -6.71 30.47
CA ILE A 15 -44.95 -5.26 30.30
C ILE A 15 -44.30 -4.92 28.94
N ALA A 16 -43.12 -5.48 28.66
CA ALA A 16 -42.41 -5.26 27.40
C ALA A 16 -43.27 -5.67 26.20
N SER A 17 -43.92 -6.84 26.22
CA SER A 17 -44.76 -7.30 25.10
C SER A 17 -46.01 -6.42 24.91
N LYS A 18 -46.62 -5.94 26.00
CA LYS A 18 -47.82 -5.09 25.98
C LYS A 18 -47.52 -3.70 25.43
N TYR A 19 -46.41 -3.08 25.86
CA TYR A 19 -46.08 -1.70 25.48
C TYR A 19 -45.21 -1.60 24.22
N SER A 20 -44.37 -2.59 23.90
CA SER A 20 -43.58 -2.58 22.65
C SER A 20 -44.44 -2.74 21.40
N GLY A 21 -45.64 -3.30 21.53
CA GLY A 21 -46.49 -3.61 20.37
C GLY A 21 -45.92 -4.70 19.46
N SER A 22 -44.88 -5.44 19.88
CA SER A 22 -44.21 -6.47 19.05
C SER A 22 -45.17 -7.50 18.45
N GLN A 23 -46.18 -7.94 19.20
CA GLN A 23 -47.20 -8.87 18.71
C GLN A 23 -48.13 -8.24 17.67
N LEU A 24 -48.49 -6.97 17.87
CA LEU A 24 -49.32 -6.22 16.92
C LEU A 24 -48.57 -6.03 15.60
N LEU A 25 -47.28 -5.66 15.69
CA LEU A 25 -46.40 -5.52 14.53
C LEU A 25 -46.27 -6.85 13.77
N GLN A 26 -46.03 -7.95 14.48
CA GLN A 26 -45.95 -9.28 13.85
C GLN A 26 -47.25 -9.66 13.15
N LYS A 27 -48.41 -9.31 13.72
CA LYS A 27 -49.72 -9.54 13.09
C LYS A 27 -49.89 -8.67 11.84
N LYS A 28 -49.48 -7.39 11.89
CA LYS A 28 -49.55 -6.46 10.75
C LYS A 28 -48.70 -6.91 9.57
N TYR A 29 -47.48 -7.41 9.83
CA TYR A 29 -46.63 -8.01 8.80
C TYR A 29 -47.31 -9.22 8.14
N LYS A 30 -47.99 -10.08 8.92
CA LYS A 30 -48.76 -11.21 8.38
C LYS A 30 -49.99 -10.78 7.58
N GLU A 31 -50.66 -9.70 7.97
CA GLU A 31 -51.80 -9.15 7.21
C GLU A 31 -51.40 -8.73 5.79
N HIS A 32 -50.17 -8.23 5.62
CA HIS A 32 -49.63 -7.76 4.33
C HIS A 32 -48.77 -8.81 3.61
N GLU A 33 -48.75 -10.06 4.09
CA GLU A 33 -47.97 -11.16 3.49
C GLU A 33 -48.39 -11.44 2.03
N LYS A 34 -49.64 -11.12 1.65
CA LYS A 34 -50.12 -11.28 0.27
C LYS A 34 -49.62 -10.20 -0.69
N SER A 35 -49.25 -9.02 -0.19
CA SER A 35 -48.75 -7.90 -1.00
C SER A 35 -47.22 -7.85 -1.07
N VAL A 36 -46.52 -8.66 -0.26
CA VAL A 36 -45.07 -8.71 -0.15
C VAL A 36 -44.57 -10.10 -0.53
N ARG A 37 -43.59 -10.17 -1.43
CA ARG A 37 -42.94 -11.44 -1.78
C ARG A 37 -41.71 -11.64 -0.91
N THR A 38 -41.60 -12.81 -0.30
CA THR A 38 -40.39 -13.22 0.42
C THR A 38 -39.46 -13.93 -0.56
N GLU A 39 -38.27 -13.38 -0.76
CA GLU A 39 -37.21 -13.96 -1.59
C GLU A 39 -36.08 -14.45 -0.67
N GLU A 40 -35.59 -15.67 -0.88
CA GLU A 40 -34.39 -16.15 -0.20
C GLU A 40 -33.15 -15.54 -0.86
N ILE A 41 -32.23 -15.04 -0.04
CA ILE A 41 -30.98 -14.45 -0.49
C ILE A 41 -29.98 -15.58 -0.72
N ASP A 42 -29.69 -15.85 -1.99
CA ASP A 42 -28.58 -16.71 -2.39
C ASP A 42 -27.26 -15.96 -2.21
N GLY A 43 -26.56 -16.27 -1.11
CA GLY A 43 -25.25 -15.68 -0.78
C GLY A 43 -24.17 -15.96 -1.84
N ALA A 44 -24.22 -17.12 -2.51
CA ALA A 44 -23.27 -17.47 -3.56
C ALA A 44 -23.49 -16.63 -4.82
N LYS A 45 -24.75 -16.40 -5.19
CA LYS A 45 -25.10 -15.48 -6.29
C LYS A 45 -24.79 -14.03 -5.93
N LEU A 46 -25.00 -13.63 -4.68
CA LEU A 46 -24.72 -12.28 -4.19
C LEU A 46 -23.22 -11.96 -4.28
N VAL A 47 -22.36 -12.83 -3.74
CA VAL A 47 -20.91 -12.62 -3.79
C VAL A 47 -20.39 -12.64 -5.23
N LYS A 48 -20.94 -13.50 -6.10
CA LYS A 48 -20.57 -13.54 -7.52
C LYS A 48 -20.92 -12.25 -8.25
N ASN A 49 -22.13 -11.71 -8.03
CA ASN A 49 -22.54 -10.44 -8.62
C ASN A 49 -21.69 -9.28 -8.09
N LEU A 50 -21.39 -9.29 -6.78
CA LEU A 50 -20.50 -8.29 -6.18
C LEU A 50 -19.10 -8.35 -6.80
N ALA A 51 -18.53 -9.54 -6.95
CA ALA A 51 -17.21 -9.72 -7.57
C ALA A 51 -17.19 -9.22 -9.02
N GLN A 52 -18.25 -9.46 -9.80
CA GLN A 52 -18.38 -8.94 -11.17
C GLN A 52 -18.45 -7.42 -11.24
N ASN A 53 -19.22 -6.79 -10.34
CA ASN A 53 -19.30 -5.32 -10.28
C ASN A 53 -17.94 -4.70 -9.89
N MET A 54 -17.26 -5.30 -8.91
CA MET A 54 -15.92 -4.85 -8.49
C MET A 54 -14.89 -5.10 -9.60
N GLU A 55 -14.95 -6.23 -10.31
CA GLU A 55 -14.10 -6.53 -11.47
C GLU A 55 -14.25 -5.46 -12.56
N GLU A 56 -15.48 -5.08 -12.93
CA GLU A 56 -15.71 -4.05 -13.94
C GLU A 56 -15.14 -2.69 -13.49
N MET A 57 -15.32 -2.33 -12.22
CA MET A 57 -14.80 -1.10 -11.65
C MET A 57 -13.26 -1.09 -11.68
N PHE A 58 -12.61 -2.14 -11.15
CA PHE A 58 -11.15 -2.24 -11.15
C PHE A 58 -10.56 -2.27 -12.56
N ARG A 59 -11.23 -2.94 -13.51
CA ARG A 59 -10.82 -2.93 -14.92
C ARG A 59 -10.82 -1.52 -15.52
N LYS A 60 -11.87 -0.73 -15.28
CA LYS A 60 -11.93 0.67 -15.75
C LYS A 60 -10.78 1.52 -15.19
N LYS A 61 -10.43 1.31 -13.91
CA LYS A 61 -9.29 1.99 -13.26
C LYS A 61 -7.96 1.58 -13.87
N ALA A 62 -7.73 0.28 -14.05
CA ALA A 62 -6.51 -0.22 -14.68
C ALA A 62 -6.35 0.27 -16.13
N GLU A 63 -7.45 0.37 -16.90
CA GLU A 63 -7.44 0.95 -18.24
C GLU A 63 -7.08 2.44 -18.24
N ALA A 64 -7.56 3.21 -17.25
CA ALA A 64 -7.20 4.63 -17.11
C ALA A 64 -5.69 4.79 -16.85
N THR A 65 -5.11 3.96 -15.99
CA THR A 65 -3.67 3.90 -15.72
C THR A 65 -2.87 3.49 -16.96
N ARG A 66 -3.33 2.48 -17.72
CA ARG A 66 -2.66 2.06 -18.95
C ARG A 66 -2.58 3.18 -19.99
N ARG A 67 -3.65 3.95 -20.19
CA ARG A 67 -3.63 5.11 -21.11
C ARG A 67 -2.62 6.17 -20.70
N LEU A 68 -2.45 6.38 -19.39
CA LEU A 68 -1.44 7.31 -18.86
C LEU A 68 -0.02 6.81 -19.08
N VAL A 69 0.22 5.50 -18.96
CA VAL A 69 1.51 4.89 -19.28
C VAL A 69 1.82 5.08 -20.76
N GLU A 70 0.90 4.72 -21.66
CA GLU A 70 1.08 4.88 -23.11
C GLU A 70 1.39 6.34 -23.49
N ALA A 71 0.65 7.28 -22.91
CA ALA A 71 0.88 8.71 -23.14
C ALA A 71 2.23 9.20 -22.59
N ALA A 72 2.68 8.67 -21.45
CA ALA A 72 3.97 9.03 -20.86
C ALA A 72 5.13 8.51 -21.71
N GLU A 73 5.04 7.26 -22.20
CA GLU A 73 6.04 6.66 -23.09
C GLU A 73 6.12 7.40 -24.42
N GLU A 74 4.97 7.75 -25.02
CA GLU A 74 4.91 8.54 -26.25
C GLU A 74 5.50 9.95 -26.06
N ALA A 75 5.12 10.64 -24.98
CA ALA A 75 5.63 11.98 -24.68
C ALA A 75 7.15 11.98 -24.47
N HIS A 76 7.70 10.98 -23.77
CA HIS A 76 9.14 10.85 -23.60
C HIS A 76 9.86 10.49 -24.91
N LEU A 77 9.25 9.64 -25.77
CA LEU A 77 9.82 9.28 -27.06
C LEU A 77 9.99 10.49 -27.99
N GLN A 78 9.05 11.45 -27.93
CA GLN A 78 9.07 12.68 -28.73
C GLN A 78 9.99 13.77 -28.17
N HIS A 79 10.43 13.67 -26.91
CA HIS A 79 11.23 14.68 -26.24
C HIS A 79 12.74 14.47 -26.42
N GLU A 80 13.47 15.53 -26.76
CA GLU A 80 14.94 15.55 -26.77
C GLU A 80 15.47 16.30 -25.54
N GLU A 81 16.47 15.74 -24.86
CA GLU A 81 17.00 16.32 -23.62
C GLU A 81 17.79 17.61 -23.92
N ASN A 82 17.40 18.70 -23.28
CA ASN A 82 18.06 19.99 -23.39
C ASN A 82 18.51 20.50 -22.01
N PRO A 83 19.82 20.53 -21.72
CA PRO A 83 20.36 20.99 -20.44
C PRO A 83 20.04 22.47 -20.11
N ASP A 84 19.84 23.30 -21.14
CA ASP A 84 19.59 24.74 -21.00
C ASP A 84 18.09 25.09 -21.05
N LEU A 85 17.21 24.09 -20.97
CA LEU A 85 15.76 24.29 -21.01
C LEU A 85 15.31 25.10 -19.78
N GLN A 86 14.68 26.24 -20.04
CA GLN A 86 13.99 27.03 -19.03
C GLN A 86 12.48 26.79 -19.19
N TYR A 87 11.87 26.17 -18.19
CA TYR A 87 10.44 25.90 -18.18
C TYR A 87 9.86 26.18 -16.80
N GLU A 88 8.82 27.00 -16.76
CA GLU A 88 8.08 27.31 -15.54
C GLU A 88 6.91 26.35 -15.38
N TYR A 89 6.74 25.83 -14.17
CA TYR A 89 5.67 24.90 -13.83
C TYR A 89 5.07 25.24 -12.47
N PHE A 90 3.84 24.78 -12.22
CA PHE A 90 3.17 24.98 -10.94
C PHE A 90 3.69 24.02 -9.87
N ASN A 91 4.45 24.55 -8.90
CA ASN A 91 4.91 23.78 -7.76
C ASN A 91 3.82 23.68 -6.70
N ALA A 92 3.45 22.47 -6.31
CA ALA A 92 2.35 22.20 -5.38
C ALA A 92 2.46 22.95 -4.03
N VAL A 93 3.67 23.27 -3.58
CA VAL A 93 3.92 24.01 -2.33
C VAL A 93 3.77 25.52 -2.53
N LEU A 94 4.36 26.01 -3.62
CA LEU A 94 4.54 27.44 -3.86
C LEU A 94 3.32 28.10 -4.52
N ILE A 95 2.37 27.33 -5.06
CA ILE A 95 1.20 27.91 -5.71
C ILE A 95 0.46 28.89 -4.79
N ASN A 96 0.09 30.04 -5.34
CA ASN A 96 -0.59 31.13 -4.64
C ASN A 96 0.20 31.68 -3.44
N GLU A 97 1.53 31.49 -3.38
CA GLU A 97 2.39 32.21 -2.46
C GLU A 97 2.84 33.53 -3.09
N VAL A 98 2.83 34.59 -2.27
CA VAL A 98 3.24 35.93 -2.66
C VAL A 98 4.44 36.36 -1.83
N ASP A 99 5.35 37.10 -2.46
CA ASP A 99 6.49 37.72 -1.78
C ASP A 99 6.06 38.94 -0.93
N GLU A 100 7.02 39.55 -0.22
CA GLU A 100 6.78 40.75 0.61
C GLU A 100 6.28 41.95 -0.21
N ASP A 101 6.55 41.96 -1.52
CA ASP A 101 6.17 43.00 -2.46
C ASP A 101 4.81 42.73 -3.17
N GLY A 102 4.18 41.58 -2.88
CA GLY A 102 2.89 41.16 -3.43
C GLY A 102 2.95 40.49 -4.82
N ASN A 103 4.13 40.16 -5.33
CA ASN A 103 4.29 39.37 -6.56
C ASN A 103 4.23 37.88 -6.24
N SER A 104 3.78 37.07 -7.22
CA SER A 104 3.83 35.62 -7.06
C SER A 104 5.27 35.12 -6.93
N VAL A 105 5.51 34.25 -5.97
CA VAL A 105 6.80 33.56 -5.81
C VAL A 105 7.11 32.78 -7.09
N GLU A 106 8.39 32.64 -7.43
CA GLU A 106 8.84 31.85 -8.57
C GLU A 106 8.31 30.40 -8.50
N LEU A 107 7.71 29.88 -9.58
CA LEU A 107 6.95 28.61 -9.64
C LEU A 107 5.63 28.59 -8.83
N GLY A 108 5.25 29.72 -8.24
CA GLY A 108 4.07 29.90 -7.39
C GLY A 108 2.90 30.66 -8.05
N GLY A 109 2.95 30.86 -9.37
CA GLY A 109 1.98 31.64 -10.15
C GLY A 109 0.50 31.35 -9.84
N GLU A 110 -0.38 32.26 -10.25
CA GLU A 110 -1.80 32.23 -9.91
C GLU A 110 -2.46 30.92 -10.36
N PHE A 111 -2.95 30.14 -9.38
CA PHE A 111 -3.53 28.83 -9.59
C PHE A 111 -4.92 28.78 -8.96
N ILE A 112 -5.96 28.84 -9.79
CA ILE A 112 -7.36 28.87 -9.35
C ILE A 112 -7.71 27.52 -8.71
N LEU A 113 -8.14 27.54 -7.44
CA LEU A 113 -8.56 26.36 -6.68
C LEU A 113 -10.03 26.52 -6.29
N GLU A 114 -10.85 25.56 -6.67
CA GLU A 114 -12.29 25.56 -6.36
C GLU A 114 -12.63 24.38 -5.43
N PRO A 115 -13.45 24.59 -4.38
CA PRO A 115 -13.85 23.52 -3.48
C PRO A 115 -14.71 22.49 -4.23
N ASN A 116 -14.38 21.21 -4.08
CA ASN A 116 -15.09 20.13 -4.77
C ASN A 116 -15.55 19.03 -3.79
N ASP A 117 -16.85 18.75 -3.77
CA ASP A 117 -17.46 17.74 -2.90
C ASP A 117 -16.90 16.33 -3.13
N HIS A 118 -16.54 15.99 -4.36
CA HIS A 118 -15.94 14.70 -4.71
C HIS A 118 -14.57 14.47 -4.03
N PHE A 119 -13.86 15.56 -3.74
CA PHE A 119 -12.57 15.55 -3.05
C PHE A 119 -12.70 15.99 -1.59
N ASN A 120 -13.81 15.62 -0.91
CA ASN A 120 -14.08 15.98 0.48
C ASN A 120 -14.04 17.51 0.75
N ASN A 121 -14.53 18.31 -0.20
CA ASN A 121 -14.54 19.78 -0.18
C ASN A 121 -13.14 20.40 -0.17
N LEU A 122 -12.12 19.65 -0.59
CA LEU A 122 -10.80 20.22 -0.84
C LEU A 122 -10.84 21.15 -2.05
N SER A 123 -10.12 22.27 -1.94
CA SER A 123 -9.95 23.22 -3.04
C SER A 123 -8.97 22.63 -4.05
N VAL A 124 -9.46 22.28 -5.24
CA VAL A 124 -8.71 21.60 -6.30
C VAL A 124 -8.89 22.31 -7.64
N ASN A 125 -7.94 22.11 -8.55
CA ASN A 125 -8.04 22.55 -9.93
C ASN A 125 -8.24 21.34 -10.85
N LEU A 126 -9.40 21.27 -11.48
CA LEU A 126 -9.75 20.17 -12.39
C LEU A 126 -9.16 20.33 -13.81
N SER A 127 -8.51 21.45 -14.12
CA SER A 127 -7.96 21.73 -15.45
C SER A 127 -6.48 21.39 -15.56
N LEU A 128 -5.71 21.57 -14.48
CA LEU A 128 -4.25 21.42 -14.49
C LEU A 128 -3.75 20.54 -13.35
N SER A 129 -2.61 19.88 -13.56
CA SER A 129 -1.87 19.17 -12.51
C SER A 129 -0.84 20.08 -11.83
N VAL A 130 -0.40 19.68 -10.64
CA VAL A 130 0.70 20.30 -9.90
C VAL A 130 1.89 19.36 -9.83
N VAL A 131 3.09 19.90 -9.61
CA VAL A 131 4.31 19.12 -9.42
C VAL A 131 4.87 19.37 -8.02
N GLN A 132 5.17 18.29 -7.31
CA GLN A 132 5.91 18.31 -6.05
C GLN A 132 7.32 17.80 -6.30
N VAL A 133 8.30 18.49 -5.71
CA VAL A 133 9.70 18.08 -5.70
C VAL A 133 10.12 17.92 -4.23
N PRO A 134 10.82 16.83 -3.87
CA PRO A 134 11.34 16.63 -2.52
C PRO A 134 12.27 17.77 -2.07
N THR A 135 12.25 18.12 -0.78
CA THR A 135 13.01 19.27 -0.23
C THR A 135 14.54 19.13 -0.39
N ASN A 136 15.07 17.91 -0.53
CA ASN A 136 16.48 17.64 -0.76
C ASN A 136 16.92 17.81 -2.23
N MET A 137 16.00 18.11 -3.15
CA MET A 137 16.25 18.26 -4.58
C MET A 137 16.02 19.70 -5.04
N TYR A 138 16.74 20.12 -6.07
CA TYR A 138 16.66 21.48 -6.60
C TYR A 138 15.65 21.58 -7.73
N ASN A 139 14.63 22.43 -7.60
CA ASN A 139 13.52 22.56 -8.56
C ASN A 139 13.95 22.84 -10.02
N LYS A 140 15.08 23.54 -10.22
CA LYS A 140 15.59 23.91 -11.55
C LYS A 140 16.72 23.00 -12.04
N ASP A 141 16.90 21.83 -11.42
CA ASP A 141 17.82 20.82 -11.95
C ASP A 141 17.40 20.47 -13.39
N PRO A 142 18.31 20.52 -14.38
CA PRO A 142 17.99 20.21 -15.77
C PRO A 142 17.26 18.87 -15.95
N ASP A 143 17.60 17.85 -15.16
CA ASP A 143 16.94 16.55 -15.21
C ASP A 143 15.46 16.62 -14.80
N ILE A 144 15.15 17.45 -13.78
CA ILE A 144 13.79 17.67 -13.30
C ILE A 144 13.02 18.51 -14.31
N VAL A 145 13.61 19.60 -14.80
CA VAL A 145 12.93 20.53 -15.72
C VAL A 145 12.57 19.85 -17.03
N ASN A 146 13.49 19.07 -17.61
CA ASN A 146 13.19 18.24 -18.79
C ASN A 146 12.08 17.24 -18.49
N GLY A 147 12.15 16.57 -17.33
CA GLY A 147 11.14 15.64 -16.85
C GLY A 147 9.73 16.23 -16.74
N VAL A 148 9.67 17.41 -16.15
CA VAL A 148 8.43 18.16 -15.93
C VAL A 148 7.86 18.65 -17.26
N TYR A 149 8.72 19.12 -18.18
CA TYR A 149 8.30 19.58 -19.50
C TYR A 149 7.57 18.51 -20.31
N TRP A 150 8.20 17.35 -20.56
CA TRP A 150 7.54 16.31 -21.38
C TRP A 150 6.31 15.72 -20.68
N SER A 151 6.31 15.65 -19.34
CA SER A 151 5.17 15.13 -18.58
C SER A 151 3.96 16.07 -18.56
N GLU A 152 4.07 17.30 -19.10
CA GLU A 152 2.92 18.21 -19.29
C GLU A 152 1.85 17.58 -20.21
N ALA A 153 2.25 16.76 -21.18
CA ALA A 153 1.35 16.07 -22.09
C ALA A 153 0.31 15.20 -21.36
N LEU A 154 0.61 14.75 -20.13
CA LEU A 154 -0.28 13.96 -19.29
C LEU A 154 -1.51 14.74 -18.82
N ASN A 155 -1.46 16.07 -18.74
CA ASN A 155 -2.59 16.91 -18.32
C ASN A 155 -3.87 16.62 -19.13
N LYS A 156 -3.75 16.48 -20.44
CA LYS A 156 -4.89 16.17 -21.32
C LYS A 156 -5.49 14.80 -20.98
N VAL A 157 -4.64 13.80 -20.75
CA VAL A 157 -5.07 12.43 -20.45
C VAL A 157 -5.69 12.33 -19.06
N PHE A 158 -5.15 13.05 -18.07
CA PHE A 158 -5.74 13.14 -16.73
C PHE A 158 -7.18 13.66 -16.77
N VAL A 159 -7.41 14.76 -17.49
CA VAL A 159 -8.73 15.37 -17.67
C VAL A 159 -9.67 14.43 -18.44
N ASP A 160 -9.20 13.80 -19.51
CA ASP A 160 -9.99 12.88 -20.31
C ASP A 160 -10.38 11.60 -19.53
N ASN A 161 -9.49 11.10 -18.69
CA ASN A 161 -9.77 9.99 -17.79
C ASN A 161 -10.83 10.36 -16.76
N PHE A 162 -10.72 11.54 -16.13
CA PHE A 162 -11.71 12.01 -15.15
C PHE A 162 -13.10 12.23 -15.78
N LYS A 163 -13.16 12.74 -17.02
CA LYS A 163 -14.42 12.87 -17.78
C LYS A 163 -15.07 11.52 -18.10
N ARG A 164 -14.27 10.48 -18.35
CA ARG A 164 -14.76 9.13 -18.64
C ARG A 164 -15.21 8.40 -17.38
N ASP A 165 -14.51 8.61 -16.28
CA ASP A 165 -14.80 7.99 -14.98
C ASP A 165 -14.70 9.03 -13.85
N PRO A 166 -15.83 9.68 -13.50
CA PRO A 166 -15.88 10.65 -12.41
C PRO A 166 -15.59 10.07 -11.02
N SER A 167 -15.56 8.74 -10.85
CA SER A 167 -15.24 8.11 -9.56
C SER A 167 -13.73 8.09 -9.27
N LEU A 168 -12.88 8.56 -10.20
CA LEU A 168 -11.45 8.72 -9.99
C LEU A 168 -11.17 9.84 -8.99
N ILE A 169 -10.26 9.60 -8.04
CA ILE A 169 -9.75 10.61 -7.11
C ILE A 169 -8.40 11.12 -7.62
N TRP A 170 -7.30 10.54 -7.17
CA TRP A 170 -5.96 10.99 -7.52
C TRP A 170 -5.41 10.21 -8.70
N GLN A 171 -4.86 10.94 -9.66
CA GLN A 171 -4.05 10.39 -10.75
C GLN A 171 -2.68 11.04 -10.67
N TYR A 172 -1.61 10.28 -10.82
CA TYR A 172 -0.27 10.83 -10.69
C TYR A 172 0.80 10.06 -11.45
N PHE A 173 1.91 10.76 -11.69
CA PHE A 173 3.14 10.22 -12.23
C PHE A 173 4.29 10.52 -11.25
N GLY A 174 4.89 9.48 -10.68
CA GLY A 174 6.12 9.57 -9.90
C GLY A 174 7.32 9.31 -10.80
N SER A 175 8.24 10.26 -10.88
CA SER A 175 9.43 10.16 -11.72
C SER A 175 10.55 9.37 -11.02
N ALA A 176 11.33 8.63 -11.79
CA ALA A 176 12.62 8.08 -11.37
C ALA A 176 13.60 9.17 -10.90
N LYS A 177 13.45 10.40 -11.42
CA LYS A 177 14.22 11.58 -11.04
C LYS A 177 13.67 12.27 -9.78
N GLY A 178 12.65 11.73 -9.12
CA GLY A 178 12.18 12.18 -7.80
C GLY A 178 10.99 13.14 -7.79
N PHE A 179 10.72 13.88 -8.87
CA PHE A 179 9.53 14.75 -8.93
C PHE A 179 8.24 13.95 -9.06
N PHE A 180 7.14 14.50 -8.52
CA PHE A 180 5.83 13.89 -8.46
C PHE A 180 4.78 14.81 -9.08
N ARG A 181 4.15 14.39 -10.17
CA ARG A 181 3.06 15.15 -10.82
C ARG A 181 1.71 14.59 -10.38
N GLN A 182 0.83 15.43 -9.84
CA GLN A 182 -0.47 15.04 -9.28
C GLN A 182 -1.64 15.80 -9.93
N TYR A 183 -2.69 15.06 -10.27
CA TYR A 183 -3.96 15.58 -10.76
C TYR A 183 -5.14 15.06 -9.90
N PRO A 184 -6.15 15.89 -9.60
CA PRO A 184 -6.23 17.33 -9.88
C PRO A 184 -5.20 18.15 -9.10
N GLY A 185 -4.94 19.37 -9.56
CA GLY A 185 -3.98 20.26 -8.92
C GLY A 185 -4.45 20.70 -7.53
N VAL A 186 -3.59 20.59 -6.52
CA VAL A 186 -3.90 20.93 -5.13
C VAL A 186 -2.71 21.60 -4.45
N LYS A 187 -2.97 22.51 -3.52
CA LYS A 187 -1.90 23.13 -2.71
C LYS A 187 -1.48 22.20 -1.59
N TRP A 188 -0.18 22.00 -1.46
CA TRP A 188 0.43 21.22 -0.39
C TRP A 188 0.92 22.14 0.71
N HIS A 189 0.74 21.74 1.96
CA HIS A 189 1.19 22.49 3.12
C HIS A 189 2.42 21.83 3.76
N PRO A 190 3.57 22.49 3.86
CA PRO A 190 4.70 21.90 4.55
C PRO A 190 4.44 21.75 6.06
N ASP A 191 5.27 20.97 6.75
CA ASP A 191 5.18 20.85 8.22
C ASP A 191 5.58 22.16 8.94
N GLU A 192 5.50 22.18 10.28
CA GLU A 192 5.86 23.34 11.10
C GLU A 192 7.30 23.85 10.85
N HIS A 193 8.17 23.03 10.26
CA HIS A 193 9.56 23.37 9.94
C HIS A 193 9.76 23.69 8.45
N GLY A 194 8.69 23.77 7.65
CA GLY A 194 8.77 24.02 6.22
C GLY A 194 9.20 22.79 5.39
N VAL A 195 9.21 21.59 5.97
CA VAL A 195 9.73 20.37 5.33
C VAL A 195 8.58 19.48 4.85
N ILE A 196 8.74 18.91 3.65
CA ILE A 196 7.86 17.89 3.12
C ILE A 196 8.63 16.58 3.08
N SER A 197 8.25 15.64 3.95
CA SER A 197 8.86 14.30 4.02
C SER A 197 8.43 13.34 2.89
N PHE A 198 7.65 13.84 1.93
CA PHE A 198 7.15 13.04 0.81
C PHE A 198 8.20 12.90 -0.30
N ASP A 199 8.60 11.65 -0.56
CA ASP A 199 9.27 11.22 -1.78
C ASP A 199 8.41 10.12 -2.42
N CYS A 200 8.13 10.23 -3.72
CA CYS A 200 7.32 9.24 -4.44
C CYS A 200 8.04 7.89 -4.59
N ARG A 201 9.38 7.89 -4.66
CA ARG A 201 10.20 6.69 -4.89
C ARG A 201 10.19 5.73 -3.70
N ASN A 202 9.92 6.25 -2.51
CA ASN A 202 9.86 5.48 -1.26
C ASN A 202 8.47 4.89 -1.00
N ARG A 203 7.49 5.16 -1.88
CA ARG A 203 6.11 4.71 -1.68
C ARG A 203 5.95 3.27 -2.14
N LYS A 204 5.12 2.51 -1.42
CA LYS A 204 4.86 1.11 -1.71
C LYS A 204 4.35 0.90 -3.14
N TRP A 205 3.41 1.74 -3.60
CA TRP A 205 2.90 1.69 -4.99
C TRP A 205 4.01 1.86 -6.03
N TYR A 206 5.01 2.71 -5.75
CA TYR A 206 6.14 2.94 -6.66
C TYR A 206 7.06 1.72 -6.68
N ILE A 207 7.48 1.25 -5.51
CA ILE A 207 8.44 0.15 -5.36
C ILE A 207 7.88 -1.16 -5.93
N GLN A 208 6.63 -1.50 -5.60
CA GLN A 208 5.98 -2.73 -6.05
C GLN A 208 5.76 -2.74 -7.57
N ALA A 209 5.48 -1.58 -8.19
CA ALA A 209 5.36 -1.47 -9.65
C ALA A 209 6.73 -1.51 -10.35
N ALA A 210 7.72 -0.81 -9.80
CA ALA A 210 9.05 -0.67 -10.38
C ALA A 210 9.88 -1.95 -10.33
N THR A 211 9.70 -2.79 -9.31
CA THR A 211 10.53 -3.98 -9.07
C THR A 211 9.68 -5.24 -8.86
N SER A 212 10.25 -6.41 -9.15
CA SER A 212 9.64 -7.70 -8.79
C SER A 212 9.89 -8.03 -7.31
N PRO A 213 9.08 -8.91 -6.69
CA PRO A 213 9.39 -9.49 -5.38
C PRO A 213 10.82 -10.04 -5.30
N LYS A 214 11.45 -9.92 -4.15
CA LYS A 214 12.86 -10.25 -3.96
C LYS A 214 13.20 -10.88 -2.61
N ASP A 215 14.17 -11.78 -2.66
CA ASP A 215 14.81 -12.41 -1.50
C ASP A 215 16.16 -11.73 -1.24
N VAL A 216 16.27 -11.03 -0.10
CA VAL A 216 17.42 -10.16 0.21
C VAL A 216 18.14 -10.62 1.47
N VAL A 217 19.43 -10.93 1.35
CA VAL A 217 20.30 -11.12 2.52
C VAL A 217 21.16 -9.87 2.71
N ILE A 218 21.00 -9.20 3.85
CA ILE A 218 21.76 -8.00 4.18
C ILE A 218 22.94 -8.38 5.06
N LEU A 219 24.16 -8.18 4.57
CA LEU A 219 25.40 -8.40 5.30
C LEU A 219 25.89 -7.08 5.90
N VAL A 220 26.03 -7.02 7.22
CA VAL A 220 26.45 -5.83 7.95
C VAL A 220 27.80 -6.08 8.62
N ASP A 221 28.80 -5.28 8.23
CA ASP A 221 30.11 -5.31 8.87
C ASP A 221 30.04 -4.71 10.28
N VAL A 222 30.38 -5.53 11.29
CA VAL A 222 30.50 -5.10 12.69
C VAL A 222 31.93 -5.27 13.22
N SER A 223 32.92 -5.21 12.33
CA SER A 223 34.33 -5.20 12.70
C SER A 223 34.74 -3.91 13.42
N GLY A 224 35.92 -3.92 14.06
CA GLY A 224 36.40 -2.78 14.85
C GLY A 224 36.56 -1.46 14.08
N SER A 225 36.75 -1.51 12.75
CA SER A 225 36.87 -0.32 11.90
C SER A 225 35.56 0.45 11.74
N MET A 226 34.43 -0.24 11.90
CA MET A 226 33.09 0.34 11.83
C MET A 226 32.71 1.15 13.10
N LYS A 227 33.56 1.17 14.13
CA LYS A 227 33.23 1.83 15.41
C LYS A 227 32.93 3.33 15.24
N GLY A 228 31.91 3.81 15.96
CA GLY A 228 31.53 5.23 15.97
C GLY A 228 30.57 5.59 14.83
N LEU A 229 30.87 6.66 14.10
CA LEU A 229 29.97 7.21 13.06
C LEU A 229 29.68 6.21 11.93
N ARG A 230 30.66 5.37 11.54
CA ARG A 230 30.48 4.40 10.45
C ARG A 230 29.37 3.39 10.76
N LEU A 231 29.33 2.83 11.97
CA LEU A 231 28.26 1.92 12.39
C LEU A 231 26.91 2.63 12.46
N THR A 232 26.87 3.90 12.88
CA THR A 232 25.62 4.68 12.87
C THR A 232 25.09 4.87 11.44
N ILE A 233 25.96 5.20 10.48
CA ILE A 233 25.59 5.31 9.06
C ILE A 233 25.16 3.94 8.52
N ALA A 234 25.86 2.86 8.87
CA ALA A 234 25.51 1.51 8.45
C ALA A 234 24.12 1.10 8.96
N ARG A 235 23.80 1.35 10.24
CA ARG A 235 22.46 1.11 10.81
C ARG A 235 21.38 1.89 10.07
N GLN A 236 21.61 3.17 9.80
CA GLN A 236 20.67 3.99 9.05
C GLN A 236 20.51 3.52 7.61
N THR A 237 21.59 3.05 6.98
CA THR A 237 21.58 2.47 5.62
C THR A 237 20.72 1.22 5.58
N VAL A 238 20.92 0.30 6.54
CA VAL A 238 20.12 -0.92 6.63
C VAL A 238 18.65 -0.58 6.93
N ALA A 239 18.36 0.34 7.84
CA ALA A 239 16.99 0.79 8.10
C ALA A 239 16.33 1.36 6.84
N SER A 240 17.05 2.19 6.07
CA SER A 240 16.56 2.74 4.81
C SER A 240 16.38 1.67 3.73
N ILE A 241 17.20 0.62 3.70
CA ILE A 241 17.00 -0.55 2.82
C ILE A 241 15.72 -1.27 3.20
N LEU A 242 15.48 -1.52 4.49
CA LEU A 242 14.25 -2.18 4.95
C LEU A 242 13.00 -1.38 4.56
N ASP A 243 13.05 -0.05 4.62
CA ASP A 243 11.95 0.82 4.19
C ASP A 243 11.64 0.68 2.69
N THR A 244 12.58 0.20 1.88
CA THR A 244 12.36 -0.09 0.45
C THR A 244 11.80 -1.48 0.16
N LEU A 245 11.66 -2.34 1.16
CA LEU A 245 11.12 -3.68 0.98
C LEU A 245 9.60 -3.65 1.10
N GLY A 246 8.92 -4.20 0.10
CA GLY A 246 7.48 -4.40 0.07
C GLY A 246 7.07 -5.65 0.83
N ASP A 247 5.77 -5.81 1.09
CA ASP A 247 5.28 -6.91 1.92
C ASP A 247 5.42 -8.28 1.22
N ASP A 248 5.64 -8.33 -0.10
CA ASP A 248 5.93 -9.57 -0.86
C ASP A 248 7.43 -9.96 -0.85
N ASP A 249 8.29 -9.11 -0.27
CA ASP A 249 9.73 -9.35 -0.19
C ASP A 249 10.10 -10.16 1.05
N TYR A 250 11.19 -10.93 0.95
CA TYR A 250 11.73 -11.70 2.05
C TYR A 250 13.15 -11.23 2.37
N PHE A 251 13.48 -11.13 3.65
CA PHE A 251 14.80 -10.67 4.07
C PHE A 251 15.34 -11.36 5.32
N ASN A 252 16.65 -11.30 5.48
CA ASN A 252 17.34 -11.58 6.73
C ASN A 252 18.60 -10.72 6.82
N ILE A 253 19.03 -10.42 8.04
CA ILE A 253 20.18 -9.56 8.32
C ILE A 253 21.22 -10.34 9.10
N ILE A 254 22.43 -10.36 8.57
CA ILE A 254 23.58 -11.05 9.12
C ILE A 254 24.65 -10.01 9.47
N ALA A 255 24.99 -9.92 10.74
CA ALA A 255 26.13 -9.16 11.21
C ALA A 255 27.38 -10.05 11.22
N TYR A 256 28.48 -9.57 10.67
CA TYR A 256 29.72 -10.35 10.62
C TYR A 256 30.92 -9.60 11.19
N ASN A 257 31.77 -10.36 11.87
CA ASN A 257 33.12 -9.96 12.26
C ASN A 257 34.06 -11.15 12.03
N GLN A 258 34.62 -11.76 13.08
CA GLN A 258 35.39 -13.00 12.99
C GLN A 258 34.45 -14.19 12.77
N ASP A 259 33.25 -14.09 13.32
CA ASP A 259 32.18 -15.07 13.19
C ASP A 259 30.96 -14.43 12.52
N VAL A 260 30.04 -15.29 12.08
CA VAL A 260 28.77 -14.89 11.47
C VAL A 260 27.68 -14.92 12.54
N HIS A 261 26.94 -13.82 12.71
CA HIS A 261 25.87 -13.70 13.68
C HIS A 261 24.60 -13.22 13.01
N TYR A 262 23.51 -13.98 13.13
CA TYR A 262 22.19 -13.49 12.76
C TYR A 262 21.78 -12.37 13.73
N VAL A 263 21.26 -11.26 13.18
CA VAL A 263 20.73 -10.16 14.00
C VAL A 263 19.56 -10.65 14.86
N GLU A 264 18.74 -11.54 14.29
CA GLU A 264 17.69 -12.27 15.00
C GLU A 264 18.07 -13.76 15.11
N PRO A 265 18.48 -14.24 16.29
CA PRO A 265 18.94 -15.61 16.48
C PRO A 265 17.91 -16.69 16.15
N CYS A 266 16.60 -16.40 16.26
CA CYS A 266 15.58 -17.41 15.96
C CYS A 266 15.48 -17.77 14.48
N LEU A 267 15.98 -16.93 13.58
CA LEU A 267 15.84 -17.17 12.14
C LEU A 267 16.83 -18.20 11.59
N ASN A 268 17.96 -18.45 12.26
CA ASN A 268 18.91 -19.55 12.00
C ASN A 268 18.94 -20.11 10.56
N GLY A 269 19.18 -19.23 9.56
CA GLY A 269 19.27 -19.59 8.14
C GLY A 269 17.99 -19.42 7.29
N THR A 270 16.90 -18.89 7.85
CA THR A 270 15.63 -18.62 7.14
C THR A 270 15.49 -17.13 6.79
N LEU A 271 14.65 -16.81 5.80
CA LEU A 271 14.21 -15.44 5.53
C LEU A 271 12.82 -15.21 6.14
N VAL A 272 12.54 -13.96 6.52
CA VAL A 272 11.22 -13.52 6.97
C VAL A 272 10.60 -12.57 5.98
N GLN A 273 9.28 -12.55 5.94
CA GLN A 273 8.52 -11.59 5.14
C GLN A 273 8.78 -10.16 5.65
N ALA A 274 8.93 -9.22 4.73
CA ALA A 274 9.18 -7.82 4.98
C ALA A 274 7.91 -7.02 5.35
N ASP A 275 7.10 -7.56 6.28
CA ASP A 275 5.98 -6.82 6.87
C ASP A 275 6.47 -5.67 7.78
N SER A 276 5.58 -4.73 8.13
CA SER A 276 5.94 -3.59 8.97
C SER A 276 6.41 -4.01 10.37
N THR A 277 5.82 -5.04 10.95
CA THR A 277 6.11 -5.52 12.30
C THR A 277 7.53 -6.11 12.38
N ASN A 278 7.89 -6.98 11.45
CA ASN A 278 9.21 -7.58 11.31
C ASN A 278 10.24 -6.51 10.99
N LYS A 279 9.95 -5.59 10.05
CA LYS A 279 10.86 -4.47 9.74
C LYS A 279 11.18 -3.64 11.00
N ASP A 280 10.16 -3.29 11.78
CA ASP A 280 10.35 -2.52 13.01
C ASP A 280 11.09 -3.32 14.09
N HIS A 281 10.79 -4.61 14.23
CA HIS A 281 11.51 -5.52 15.12
C HIS A 281 13.01 -5.59 14.79
N PHE A 282 13.36 -5.69 13.50
CA PHE A 282 14.75 -5.68 13.07
C PHE A 282 15.43 -4.32 13.30
N LYS A 283 14.73 -3.21 13.04
CA LYS A 283 15.26 -1.85 13.32
C LYS A 283 15.63 -1.67 14.80
N GLU A 284 14.83 -2.22 15.72
CA GLU A 284 15.17 -2.20 17.15
C GLU A 284 16.43 -3.02 17.47
N HIS A 285 16.61 -4.18 16.83
CA HIS A 285 17.78 -5.03 17.02
C HIS A 285 19.06 -4.45 16.40
N LEU A 286 18.96 -3.73 15.28
CA LEU A 286 20.09 -3.03 14.67
C LEU A 286 20.73 -2.01 15.62
N ASN A 287 19.93 -1.36 16.47
CA ASN A 287 20.42 -0.41 17.47
C ASN A 287 21.31 -1.05 18.55
N LYS A 288 21.18 -2.38 18.76
CA LYS A 288 21.94 -3.17 19.74
C LYS A 288 23.26 -3.73 19.18
N LEU A 289 23.57 -3.54 17.90
CA LEU A 289 24.81 -4.06 17.29
C LEU A 289 26.05 -3.31 17.79
N PHE A 290 27.15 -3.99 18.13
CA PHE A 290 28.39 -3.33 18.56
C PHE A 290 29.58 -3.77 17.73
N ALA A 291 30.43 -2.81 17.35
CA ALA A 291 31.63 -3.05 16.57
C ALA A 291 32.72 -3.73 17.42
N LYS A 292 33.17 -4.92 17.02
CA LYS A 292 34.25 -5.68 17.66
C LYS A 292 34.90 -6.67 16.69
N GLY A 293 36.21 -6.87 16.81
CA GLY A 293 36.94 -7.92 16.08
C GLY A 293 37.38 -7.49 14.69
N ILE A 294 37.69 -8.48 13.85
CA ILE A 294 38.19 -8.33 12.48
C ILE A 294 37.09 -8.79 11.51
N GLY A 295 36.84 -8.08 10.41
CA GLY A 295 35.81 -8.44 9.43
C GLY A 295 36.26 -9.53 8.45
N LEU A 296 35.74 -10.75 8.58
CA LEU A 296 35.96 -11.87 7.67
C LEU A 296 34.76 -12.06 6.72
N LEU A 297 34.75 -11.28 5.64
CA LEU A 297 33.65 -11.27 4.67
C LEU A 297 33.41 -12.62 3.97
N GLY A 298 34.45 -13.44 3.75
CA GLY A 298 34.33 -14.71 3.01
C GLY A 298 33.36 -15.72 3.65
N ASN A 299 33.35 -15.81 4.98
CA ASN A 299 32.43 -16.69 5.72
C ASN A 299 30.99 -16.18 5.61
N ALA A 300 30.80 -14.87 5.76
CA ALA A 300 29.48 -14.24 5.66
C ALA A 300 28.88 -14.36 4.24
N LEU A 301 29.69 -14.20 3.19
CA LEU A 301 29.25 -14.42 1.81
C LEU A 301 28.84 -15.88 1.56
N SER A 302 29.64 -16.83 2.05
CA SER A 302 29.34 -18.26 1.92
C SER A 302 28.03 -18.64 2.61
N GLU A 303 27.78 -18.07 3.79
CA GLU A 303 26.52 -18.25 4.53
C GLU A 303 25.33 -17.65 3.76
N ALA A 304 25.45 -16.41 3.27
CA ALA A 304 24.39 -15.76 2.49
C ALA A 304 23.99 -16.56 1.23
N PHE A 305 24.97 -17.10 0.50
CA PHE A 305 24.70 -17.95 -0.66
C PHE A 305 24.02 -19.27 -0.28
N THR A 306 24.38 -19.84 0.87
CA THR A 306 23.78 -21.09 1.36
C THR A 306 22.30 -20.88 1.66
N ILE A 307 21.96 -19.81 2.39
CA ILE A 307 20.58 -19.42 2.71
C ILE A 307 19.75 -19.22 1.43
N LEU A 308 20.26 -18.43 0.49
CA LEU A 308 19.54 -18.16 -0.76
C LEU A 308 19.32 -19.43 -1.60
N ASN A 309 20.27 -20.36 -1.59
CA ASN A 309 20.14 -21.63 -2.30
C ASN A 309 19.12 -22.58 -1.63
N GLU A 310 19.13 -22.69 -0.31
CA GLU A 310 18.17 -23.51 0.45
C GLU A 310 16.73 -23.01 0.25
N ILE A 311 16.54 -21.70 0.21
CA ILE A 311 15.21 -21.10 0.05
C ILE A 311 14.66 -21.31 -1.36
N ASN A 312 15.53 -21.23 -2.37
CA ASN A 312 15.17 -21.57 -3.73
C ASN A 312 14.71 -23.04 -3.87
N GLN A 313 15.35 -23.96 -3.14
CA GLN A 313 14.97 -25.38 -3.15
C GLN A 313 13.68 -25.67 -2.36
N THR A 314 13.46 -24.98 -1.25
CA THR A 314 12.29 -25.19 -0.38
C THR A 314 11.05 -24.45 -0.85
N GLY A 315 11.19 -23.46 -1.75
CA GLY A 315 10.08 -22.63 -2.23
C GLY A 315 9.51 -21.70 -1.16
N ARG A 316 10.25 -21.45 -0.09
CA ARG A 316 9.82 -20.61 1.06
C ARG A 316 10.11 -19.11 0.88
N GLY A 317 10.66 -18.71 -0.26
CA GLY A 317 10.93 -17.31 -0.61
C GLY A 317 10.02 -16.82 -1.73
N SER A 318 10.35 -15.67 -2.30
CA SER A 318 9.63 -15.05 -3.42
C SER A 318 9.78 -15.79 -4.75
N LEU A 319 10.78 -16.70 -4.88
CA LEU A 319 11.13 -17.43 -6.10
C LEU A 319 11.48 -16.54 -7.32
N CYS A 320 11.58 -15.23 -7.12
CA CYS A 320 11.83 -14.22 -8.15
C CYS A 320 13.30 -13.80 -8.15
N SER A 321 13.60 -12.60 -7.64
CA SER A 321 14.94 -12.04 -7.66
C SER A 321 15.69 -12.30 -6.36
N GLN A 322 16.96 -12.67 -6.44
CA GLN A 322 17.81 -12.85 -5.25
C GLN A 322 18.92 -11.80 -5.21
N ALA A 323 19.12 -11.19 -4.05
CA ALA A 323 20.13 -10.16 -3.85
C ALA A 323 20.88 -10.29 -2.52
N ILE A 324 22.17 -9.97 -2.55
CA ILE A 324 23.00 -9.78 -1.36
C ILE A 324 23.36 -8.31 -1.28
N MET A 325 22.98 -7.65 -0.19
CA MET A 325 23.32 -6.25 0.06
C MET A 325 24.42 -6.21 1.11
N LEU A 326 25.60 -5.71 0.74
CA LEU A 326 26.79 -5.71 1.59
C LEU A 326 27.07 -4.30 2.12
N VAL A 327 26.99 -4.09 3.42
CA VAL A 327 27.29 -2.81 4.07
C VAL A 327 28.61 -2.94 4.83
N THR A 328 29.66 -2.24 4.37
CA THR A 328 31.02 -2.33 4.93
C THR A 328 31.80 -1.03 4.68
N ASP A 329 32.89 -0.79 5.41
CA ASP A 329 33.84 0.28 5.13
C ASP A 329 34.99 -0.14 4.21
N GLY A 330 35.05 -1.41 3.79
CA GLY A 330 35.99 -1.86 2.77
C GLY A 330 36.15 -3.38 2.67
N ALA A 331 36.72 -3.85 1.56
CA ALA A 331 37.08 -5.26 1.40
C ALA A 331 38.57 -5.41 1.10
N THR A 332 39.26 -6.24 1.88
CA THR A 332 40.71 -6.51 1.70
C THR A 332 41.02 -7.41 0.50
N LYS A 333 40.05 -8.20 0.03
CA LYS A 333 40.16 -9.15 -1.09
C LYS A 333 38.94 -9.04 -2.00
N MET A 334 39.07 -9.59 -3.21
CA MET A 334 37.98 -9.67 -4.19
C MET A 334 37.01 -10.86 -3.94
N TYR A 335 37.42 -11.88 -3.17
CA TYR A 335 36.62 -13.08 -2.85
C TYR A 335 36.06 -13.78 -4.11
N ASP A 336 36.85 -13.78 -5.18
CA ASP A 336 36.56 -14.40 -6.47
C ASP A 336 36.34 -15.92 -6.38
N ASP A 337 37.02 -16.56 -5.43
CA ASP A 337 36.84 -17.97 -5.05
C ASP A 337 35.40 -18.29 -4.60
N VAL A 338 34.80 -17.42 -3.79
CA VAL A 338 33.41 -17.60 -3.31
C VAL A 338 32.42 -17.43 -4.46
N PHE A 339 32.60 -16.42 -5.31
CA PHE A 339 31.70 -16.18 -6.45
C PHE A 339 31.83 -17.26 -7.52
N ALA A 340 33.04 -17.78 -7.75
CA ALA A 340 33.27 -18.92 -8.64
C ALA A 340 32.58 -20.19 -8.17
N LYS A 341 32.50 -20.41 -6.85
CA LYS A 341 31.85 -21.59 -6.28
C LYS A 341 30.32 -21.50 -6.29
N TYR A 342 29.75 -20.35 -5.91
CA TYR A 342 28.30 -20.26 -5.64
C TYR A 342 27.48 -19.55 -6.71
N ASN A 343 28.04 -18.59 -7.45
CA ASN A 343 27.25 -17.74 -8.35
C ASN A 343 27.57 -17.95 -9.84
N LEU A 344 28.69 -18.58 -10.20
CA LEU A 344 29.02 -18.91 -11.58
C LEU A 344 28.47 -20.29 -11.99
N PRO A 345 28.04 -20.49 -13.25
CA PRO A 345 28.13 -19.54 -14.39
C PRO A 345 26.92 -18.59 -14.52
N ASP A 346 25.77 -18.89 -13.92
CA ASP A 346 24.49 -18.23 -14.23
C ASP A 346 24.37 -16.80 -13.69
N ARG A 347 25.09 -16.47 -12.61
CA ARG A 347 25.06 -15.19 -11.88
C ARG A 347 23.63 -14.79 -11.53
N LYS A 348 22.93 -15.69 -10.85
CA LYS A 348 21.53 -15.53 -10.45
C LYS A 348 21.39 -14.50 -9.33
N VAL A 349 22.33 -14.50 -8.38
CA VAL A 349 22.30 -13.60 -7.23
C VAL A 349 23.03 -12.30 -7.59
N ARG A 350 22.38 -11.17 -7.35
CA ARG A 350 22.94 -9.83 -7.56
C ARG A 350 23.60 -9.31 -6.29
N ILE A 351 24.70 -8.57 -6.41
CA ILE A 351 25.45 -8.08 -5.23
C ILE A 351 25.54 -6.57 -5.23
N PHE A 352 25.04 -5.96 -4.15
CA PHE A 352 25.00 -4.51 -3.97
C PHE A 352 25.89 -4.09 -2.79
N PRO A 353 27.17 -3.76 -3.04
CA PRO A 353 28.05 -3.23 -2.01
C PRO A 353 27.81 -1.73 -1.77
N TYR A 354 27.55 -1.40 -0.50
CA TYR A 354 27.47 -0.08 0.07
C TYR A 354 28.74 0.20 0.88
N LEU A 355 29.60 1.06 0.34
CA LEU A 355 30.81 1.51 1.01
C LEU A 355 30.48 2.64 1.99
N ILE A 356 30.75 2.43 3.27
CA ILE A 356 30.54 3.42 4.33
C ILE A 356 31.82 4.21 4.60
N GLY A 357 31.73 5.53 4.43
CA GLY A 357 32.83 6.45 4.72
C GLY A 357 33.46 7.08 3.48
N ARG A 358 34.34 8.05 3.74
CA ARG A 358 35.00 8.86 2.70
C ARG A 358 36.29 8.23 2.17
N GLU A 359 36.87 7.30 2.92
CA GLU A 359 38.15 6.67 2.60
C GLU A 359 37.97 5.62 1.50
N SER A 360 38.77 5.70 0.44
CA SER A 360 38.60 4.95 -0.81
C SER A 360 39.57 3.77 -0.99
N ALA A 361 40.47 3.53 -0.04
CA ALA A 361 41.59 2.59 -0.20
C ALA A 361 41.18 1.14 -0.56
N PHE A 362 39.94 0.75 -0.26
CA PHE A 362 39.40 -0.58 -0.56
C PHE A 362 38.13 -0.55 -1.43
N ALA A 363 37.83 0.57 -2.08
CA ALA A 363 36.64 0.74 -2.91
C ALA A 363 36.70 -0.07 -4.22
N GLU A 364 37.89 -0.28 -4.78
CA GLU A 364 38.05 -0.99 -6.06
C GLU A 364 37.61 -2.45 -5.99
N ASN A 365 37.93 -3.13 -4.89
CA ASN A 365 37.50 -4.52 -4.67
C ASN A 365 35.97 -4.61 -4.63
N LEU A 366 35.29 -3.71 -3.92
CA LEU A 366 33.83 -3.67 -3.86
C LEU A 366 33.21 -3.33 -5.22
N LYS A 367 33.77 -2.38 -5.96
CA LYS A 367 33.34 -2.06 -7.33
C LYS A 367 33.43 -3.29 -8.23
N TRP A 368 34.53 -4.03 -8.15
CA TRP A 368 34.70 -5.27 -8.90
C TRP A 368 33.65 -6.31 -8.54
N MET A 369 33.35 -6.52 -7.24
CA MET A 369 32.30 -7.45 -6.80
C MET A 369 30.92 -7.11 -7.37
N ALA A 370 30.56 -5.82 -7.38
CA ALA A 370 29.31 -5.35 -7.96
C ALA A 370 29.25 -5.64 -9.47
N CYS A 371 30.30 -5.25 -10.21
CA CYS A 371 30.38 -5.44 -11.65
C CYS A 371 30.36 -6.93 -12.06
N ALA A 372 31.09 -7.78 -11.33
CA ALA A 372 31.18 -9.22 -11.61
C ALA A 372 29.80 -9.90 -11.47
N ASN A 373 28.99 -9.46 -10.51
CA ASN A 373 27.72 -10.07 -10.12
C ASN A 373 26.47 -9.26 -10.52
N LYS A 374 26.53 -8.48 -11.60
CA LYS A 374 25.38 -7.73 -12.17
C LYS A 374 24.65 -6.82 -11.15
N GLY A 375 25.38 -6.27 -10.18
CA GLY A 375 24.83 -5.38 -9.16
C GLY A 375 25.20 -3.92 -9.37
N TYR A 376 25.26 -3.16 -8.27
CA TYR A 376 25.59 -1.73 -8.29
C TYR A 376 26.41 -1.33 -7.06
N PHE A 377 27.41 -0.48 -7.26
CA PHE A 377 28.25 0.04 -6.19
C PHE A 377 27.77 1.44 -5.77
N SER A 378 27.53 1.61 -4.47
CA SER A 378 27.16 2.90 -3.88
C SER A 378 28.13 3.28 -2.76
N GLN A 379 28.50 4.55 -2.67
CA GLN A 379 29.32 5.08 -1.58
C GLN A 379 28.49 6.05 -0.75
N ILE A 380 28.45 5.81 0.56
CA ILE A 380 27.68 6.60 1.52
C ILE A 380 28.66 7.26 2.48
N SER A 381 28.81 8.58 2.35
CA SER A 381 29.75 9.35 3.16
C SER A 381 29.09 9.98 4.39
N THR A 382 27.81 10.30 4.30
CA THR A 382 27.05 11.00 5.34
C THR A 382 25.66 10.39 5.53
N LEU A 383 24.99 10.76 6.63
CA LEU A 383 23.63 10.30 6.91
C LEU A 383 22.60 10.84 5.90
N THR A 384 22.82 12.03 5.33
CA THR A 384 21.94 12.64 4.33
C THR A 384 22.02 11.93 2.98
N ASP A 385 23.18 11.34 2.66
CA ASP A 385 23.39 10.63 1.40
C ASP A 385 22.72 9.24 1.35
N VAL A 386 22.27 8.72 2.50
CA VAL A 386 21.78 7.35 2.63
C VAL A 386 20.59 7.10 1.69
N GLN A 387 19.57 7.94 1.75
CA GLN A 387 18.31 7.71 1.03
C GLN A 387 18.54 7.64 -0.48
N GLU A 388 19.22 8.63 -1.06
CA GLU A 388 19.46 8.70 -2.50
C GLU A 388 20.33 7.54 -3.01
N ASN A 389 21.35 7.13 -2.23
CA ASN A 389 22.24 6.04 -2.64
C ASN A 389 21.62 4.65 -2.49
N VAL A 390 20.71 4.46 -1.52
CA VAL A 390 19.94 3.23 -1.38
C VAL A 390 19.00 3.08 -2.57
N MET A 391 18.23 4.10 -2.93
CA MET A 391 17.22 4.00 -4.00
C MET A 391 17.78 3.61 -5.38
N ARG A 392 19.07 3.84 -5.65
CA ARG A 392 19.73 3.47 -6.91
C ARG A 392 19.66 1.99 -7.25
N TYR A 393 19.57 1.09 -6.26
CA TYR A 393 19.48 -0.34 -6.54
C TYR A 393 18.16 -0.69 -7.27
N LEU A 394 17.08 0.06 -7.03
CA LEU A 394 15.77 -0.17 -7.65
C LEU A 394 15.86 -0.08 -9.18
N HIS A 395 16.63 0.88 -9.71
CA HIS A 395 16.86 1.01 -11.16
C HIS A 395 17.55 -0.21 -11.77
N VAL A 396 18.41 -0.90 -11.02
CA VAL A 396 19.05 -2.12 -11.52
C VAL A 396 18.08 -3.30 -11.45
N MET A 397 17.28 -3.36 -10.39
CA MET A 397 16.26 -4.39 -10.19
C MET A 397 15.10 -4.28 -11.18
N SER A 398 14.79 -3.08 -11.69
CA SER A 398 13.73 -2.87 -12.68
C SER A 398 14.11 -3.30 -14.10
N ARG A 399 15.41 -3.40 -14.44
CA ARG A 399 15.88 -3.66 -15.82
C ARG A 399 15.27 -4.89 -16.50
N PRO A 400 15.14 -6.07 -15.86
CA PRO A 400 14.53 -7.24 -16.52
C PRO A 400 13.09 -6.97 -16.95
N LYS A 401 12.27 -6.38 -16.06
CA LYS A 401 10.88 -6.01 -16.38
C LYS A 401 10.80 -5.06 -17.58
N VAL A 402 11.74 -4.12 -17.66
CA VAL A 402 11.82 -3.15 -18.77
C VAL A 402 12.15 -3.87 -20.09
N ILE A 403 13.10 -4.80 -20.06
CA ILE A 403 13.55 -5.54 -21.26
C ILE A 403 12.44 -6.46 -21.77
N ASP A 404 11.70 -7.11 -20.87
CA ASP A 404 10.59 -7.99 -21.20
C ASP A 404 9.31 -7.21 -21.59
N HIS A 405 9.34 -5.87 -21.53
CA HIS A 405 8.22 -4.95 -21.84
C HIS A 405 6.95 -5.32 -21.07
N GLU A 406 7.11 -5.72 -19.80
CA GLU A 406 6.02 -6.20 -18.99
C GLU A 406 5.39 -5.05 -18.18
N HIS A 407 4.25 -4.54 -18.67
CA HIS A 407 3.42 -3.56 -17.95
C HIS A 407 2.48 -4.25 -16.95
N ASP A 408 3.07 -4.90 -15.96
CA ASP A 408 2.29 -5.51 -14.89
C ASP A 408 1.44 -4.48 -14.15
N THR A 409 0.17 -4.82 -13.97
CA THR A 409 -0.73 -4.05 -13.12
C THR A 409 -0.53 -4.47 -11.68
N VAL A 410 -0.01 -3.56 -10.85
CA VAL A 410 0.22 -3.81 -9.43
C VAL A 410 -0.87 -3.11 -8.62
N TRP A 411 -1.33 -3.79 -7.58
CA TRP A 411 -2.36 -3.31 -6.67
C TRP A 411 -1.79 -3.25 -5.26
N THR A 412 -1.86 -2.08 -4.63
CA THR A 412 -1.43 -1.95 -3.24
C THR A 412 -2.51 -2.37 -2.26
N GLU A 413 -2.09 -2.79 -1.07
CA GLU A 413 -2.96 -2.93 0.09
C GLU A 413 -3.57 -1.59 0.53
N ALA A 414 -4.59 -1.63 1.39
CA ALA A 414 -5.25 -0.43 1.89
C ALA A 414 -4.26 0.43 2.69
N TYR A 415 -4.06 1.67 2.28
CA TYR A 415 -3.25 2.64 3.03
C TYR A 415 -3.98 3.98 3.14
N VAL A 416 -3.49 4.83 4.04
CA VAL A 416 -3.98 6.20 4.18
C VAL A 416 -2.90 7.13 3.66
N ASP A 417 -3.20 7.88 2.61
CA ASP A 417 -2.22 8.76 1.99
C ASP A 417 -1.76 9.88 2.94
N SER A 418 -0.44 10.05 2.95
CA SER A 418 0.25 11.09 3.71
C SER A 418 0.02 12.47 3.09
N ALA A 419 -0.07 12.58 1.76
CA ALA A 419 -0.29 13.87 1.10
C ALA A 419 -1.70 14.43 1.39
N VAL A 420 -2.72 13.57 1.40
CA VAL A 420 -4.06 13.94 1.89
C VAL A 420 -4.04 14.30 3.39
N SER A 421 -3.25 13.61 4.21
CA SER A 421 -3.10 13.93 5.64
C SER A 421 -2.45 15.31 5.86
N ILE A 422 -1.53 15.70 4.97
CA ILE A 422 -0.88 17.02 4.94
C ILE A 422 -1.88 18.12 4.55
N ASN A 423 -2.82 17.83 3.65
CA ASN A 423 -3.87 18.77 3.22
C ASN A 423 -5.02 18.91 4.23
N LEU A 424 -5.18 17.96 5.16
CA LEU A 424 -6.26 17.92 6.16
C LEU A 424 -5.93 18.64 7.48
N GLN A 425 -5.24 19.79 7.43
CA GLN A 425 -5.36 20.78 8.53
C GLN A 425 -6.79 21.38 8.60
N LEU A 426 -7.70 20.96 7.72
CA LEU A 426 -9.10 21.37 7.65
C LEU A 426 -10.01 20.43 8.46
N GLY A 427 -10.41 20.89 9.66
CA GLY A 427 -11.68 20.54 10.31
C GLY A 427 -11.70 19.26 11.15
N GLU A 428 -12.00 19.41 12.44
CA GLU A 428 -11.97 18.41 13.52
C GLU A 428 -12.83 17.12 13.37
N ASN A 429 -13.42 16.74 12.22
CA ASN A 429 -14.45 15.67 12.24
C ASN A 429 -14.49 14.68 11.05
N LYS A 430 -13.51 14.62 10.14
CA LYS A 430 -13.52 13.59 9.08
C LYS A 430 -12.23 12.77 9.08
N ASP A 431 -12.34 11.52 9.50
CA ASP A 431 -11.26 10.55 9.44
C ASP A 431 -10.80 10.34 7.98
N PRO A 432 -9.48 10.35 7.72
CA PRO A 432 -8.96 10.14 6.38
C PRO A 432 -9.33 8.75 5.88
N SER A 433 -9.99 8.69 4.72
CA SER A 433 -10.48 7.45 4.15
C SER A 433 -9.33 6.61 3.58
N PRO A 434 -9.28 5.30 3.87
CA PRO A 434 -8.28 4.43 3.26
C PRO A 434 -8.51 4.36 1.75
N MET A 435 -7.43 4.09 1.03
CA MET A 435 -7.40 3.95 -0.41
C MET A 435 -6.49 2.79 -0.82
N THR A 436 -6.72 2.26 -2.01
CA THR A 436 -5.84 1.33 -2.72
C THR A 436 -5.43 1.96 -4.04
N THR A 437 -4.25 1.64 -4.53
CA THR A 437 -3.70 2.22 -5.75
C THR A 437 -3.47 1.13 -6.77
N VAL A 438 -3.87 1.42 -8.01
CA VAL A 438 -3.38 0.71 -9.18
C VAL A 438 -2.16 1.43 -9.74
N ALA A 439 -1.06 0.71 -9.88
CA ALA A 439 0.21 1.26 -10.33
C ALA A 439 0.79 0.46 -11.50
N MET A 440 1.41 1.16 -12.44
CA MET A 440 2.09 0.59 -13.61
C MET A 440 3.41 1.32 -13.87
N PRO A 441 4.49 0.59 -14.18
CA PRO A 441 5.77 1.21 -14.52
C PRO A 441 5.73 1.86 -15.92
N VAL A 442 6.52 2.91 -16.11
CA VAL A 442 6.69 3.61 -17.40
C VAL A 442 8.13 3.46 -17.85
N PHE A 443 8.34 3.02 -19.09
CA PHE A 443 9.65 2.71 -19.62
C PHE A 443 10.09 3.65 -20.73
N SER A 444 11.40 3.82 -20.89
CA SER A 444 11.94 4.54 -22.04
C SER A 444 11.91 3.63 -23.27
N THR A 445 11.13 4.02 -24.28
CA THR A 445 10.96 3.28 -25.54
C THR A 445 11.91 3.75 -26.65
N LYS A 446 12.82 4.68 -26.36
CA LYS A 446 13.82 5.18 -27.32
C LYS A 446 14.77 4.06 -27.75
N ASN A 447 15.10 4.00 -29.04
CA ASN A 447 15.95 2.94 -29.60
C ASN A 447 17.34 2.86 -28.93
N GLU A 448 17.89 3.99 -28.48
CA GLU A 448 19.20 4.09 -27.84
C GLU A 448 19.21 3.51 -26.41
N THR A 449 18.13 3.72 -25.67
CA THR A 449 17.99 3.31 -24.25
C THR A 449 17.27 1.98 -24.08
N LYS A 450 16.72 1.42 -25.17
CA LYS A 450 15.96 0.16 -25.17
C LYS A 450 16.74 -1.02 -24.57
N ASN A 451 18.04 -1.10 -24.84
CA ASN A 451 18.91 -2.15 -24.30
C ASN A 451 19.41 -1.87 -22.87
N GLN A 452 19.28 -0.63 -22.40
CA GLN A 452 19.71 -0.23 -21.05
C GLN A 452 18.62 -0.47 -20.00
N GLY A 453 17.35 -0.59 -20.42
CA GLY A 453 16.22 -0.90 -19.56
C GLY A 453 15.92 0.23 -18.56
N ILE A 454 15.75 1.46 -19.06
CA ILE A 454 15.55 2.65 -18.22
C ILE A 454 14.07 2.77 -17.78
N LEU A 455 13.87 2.81 -16.47
CA LEU A 455 12.60 3.18 -15.83
C LEU A 455 12.48 4.71 -15.80
N LEU A 456 11.45 5.27 -16.42
CA LEU A 456 11.14 6.70 -16.37
C LEU A 456 10.43 7.08 -15.07
N GLY A 457 9.58 6.18 -14.58
CA GLY A 457 8.77 6.40 -13.40
C GLY A 457 7.66 5.38 -13.27
N VAL A 458 6.68 5.69 -12.42
CA VAL A 458 5.50 4.87 -12.18
C VAL A 458 4.28 5.77 -12.22
N VAL A 459 3.26 5.35 -12.96
CA VAL A 459 1.94 5.99 -12.94
C VAL A 459 1.07 5.27 -11.92
N GLY A 460 0.35 6.03 -11.11
CA GLY A 460 -0.60 5.51 -10.15
C GLY A 460 -1.97 6.19 -10.24
N THR A 461 -2.99 5.46 -9.83
CA THR A 461 -4.35 5.98 -9.67
C THR A 461 -4.97 5.41 -8.41
N ASP A 462 -5.47 6.28 -7.55
CA ASP A 462 -6.05 5.89 -6.26
C ASP A 462 -7.55 5.57 -6.40
N ILE A 463 -7.99 4.63 -5.57
CA ILE A 463 -9.38 4.19 -5.44
C ILE A 463 -9.74 4.25 -3.97
N SER A 464 -10.74 5.07 -3.66
CA SER A 464 -11.25 5.20 -2.30
C SER A 464 -11.94 3.91 -1.90
N ILE A 465 -11.64 3.41 -0.70
CA ILE A 465 -12.38 2.28 -0.14
C ILE A 465 -13.87 2.66 0.05
N GLN A 466 -14.21 3.94 0.26
CA GLN A 466 -15.61 4.36 0.32
C GLN A 466 -16.35 4.12 -1.00
N GLU A 467 -15.68 4.28 -2.14
CA GLU A 467 -16.26 4.00 -3.45
C GLU A 467 -16.51 2.50 -3.64
N LEU A 468 -15.57 1.66 -3.17
CA LEU A 468 -15.78 0.21 -3.10
C LEU A 468 -16.99 -0.13 -2.23
N MET A 469 -17.16 0.55 -1.09
CA MET A 469 -18.29 0.31 -0.19
C MET A 469 -19.65 0.64 -0.82
N LYS A 470 -19.72 1.57 -1.77
CA LYS A 470 -20.97 1.87 -2.51
C LYS A 470 -21.39 0.72 -3.43
N THR A 471 -20.47 -0.12 -3.86
CA THR A 471 -20.80 -1.30 -4.69
C THR A 471 -21.48 -2.42 -3.90
N ILE A 472 -21.33 -2.41 -2.57
CA ILE A 472 -21.88 -3.43 -1.67
C ILE A 472 -23.37 -3.14 -1.44
N PRO A 473 -24.29 -4.06 -1.78
CA PRO A 473 -25.71 -3.85 -1.56
C PRO A 473 -26.09 -4.05 -0.07
N LYS A 474 -25.78 -3.06 0.77
CA LYS A 474 -26.05 -3.09 2.23
C LYS A 474 -27.49 -3.47 2.55
N HIS A 475 -28.46 -2.94 1.80
CA HIS A 475 -29.89 -3.23 1.96
C HIS A 475 -30.26 -4.73 1.81
N LYS A 476 -29.43 -5.54 1.14
CA LYS A 476 -29.64 -7.00 0.98
C LYS A 476 -28.97 -7.84 2.06
N LEU A 477 -27.97 -7.32 2.77
CA LEU A 477 -27.17 -8.09 3.72
C LEU A 477 -27.86 -8.26 5.09
N GLY A 478 -28.84 -7.43 5.39
CA GLY A 478 -29.48 -7.37 6.70
C GLY A 478 -28.59 -6.70 7.75
N ILE A 479 -29.08 -6.62 9.00
CA ILE A 479 -28.44 -5.83 10.08
C ILE A 479 -27.06 -6.37 10.48
N HIS A 480 -26.91 -7.70 10.46
CA HIS A 480 -25.69 -8.35 10.92
C HIS A 480 -24.82 -8.89 9.78
N GLY A 481 -25.33 -8.89 8.56
CA GLY A 481 -24.54 -9.28 7.39
C GLY A 481 -23.63 -8.16 6.93
N TYR A 482 -22.50 -8.53 6.35
CA TYR A 482 -21.51 -7.58 5.85
C TYR A 482 -20.73 -8.20 4.70
N ALA A 483 -20.12 -7.33 3.90
CA ALA A 483 -19.13 -7.75 2.91
C ALA A 483 -17.75 -7.25 3.35
N PHE A 484 -16.74 -7.99 2.94
CA PHE A 484 -15.34 -7.72 3.23
C PHE A 484 -14.48 -8.15 2.05
N ALA A 485 -13.29 -7.59 1.94
CA ALA A 485 -12.34 -7.97 0.90
C ALA A 485 -10.93 -8.06 1.48
N ILE A 486 -10.13 -8.98 0.92
CA ILE A 486 -8.76 -9.23 1.34
C ILE A 486 -7.80 -9.27 0.15
N THR A 487 -6.52 -9.07 0.42
CA THR A 487 -5.42 -9.25 -0.54
C THR A 487 -4.96 -10.71 -0.61
N ASN A 488 -4.07 -11.01 -1.56
CA ASN A 488 -3.34 -12.28 -1.67
C ASN A 488 -2.46 -12.59 -0.45
N ASN A 489 -2.12 -11.59 0.37
CA ASN A 489 -1.38 -11.80 1.62
C ASN A 489 -2.30 -11.97 2.83
N GLY A 490 -3.62 -11.79 2.70
CA GLY A 490 -4.57 -11.83 3.81
C GLY A 490 -4.93 -10.50 4.41
N TYR A 491 -4.26 -9.43 4.00
CA TYR A 491 -4.53 -8.10 4.53
C TYR A 491 -5.92 -7.66 4.13
N ILE A 492 -6.61 -7.04 5.08
CA ILE A 492 -7.97 -6.56 4.88
C ILE A 492 -7.93 -5.29 4.02
N LEU A 493 -8.64 -5.34 2.90
CA LEU A 493 -8.92 -4.15 2.08
C LEU A 493 -10.11 -3.37 2.67
N THR A 494 -11.17 -4.08 3.07
CA THR A 494 -12.32 -3.50 3.79
C THR A 494 -12.97 -4.54 4.68
N HIS A 495 -13.34 -4.15 5.90
CA HIS A 495 -14.09 -4.97 6.86
C HIS A 495 -14.79 -4.06 7.88
N PRO A 496 -16.03 -4.35 8.35
CA PRO A 496 -16.74 -3.49 9.30
C PRO A 496 -16.01 -3.29 10.64
N ASP A 497 -15.35 -4.33 11.12
CA ASP A 497 -14.56 -4.30 12.37
C ASP A 497 -13.12 -3.81 12.17
N LEU A 498 -12.74 -3.40 10.95
CA LEU A 498 -11.49 -2.68 10.71
C LEU A 498 -11.64 -1.27 11.31
N ARG A 499 -11.32 -1.14 12.59
CA ARG A 499 -11.36 0.13 13.29
C ARG A 499 -10.00 0.82 13.18
N PRO A 500 -9.92 2.07 12.71
CA PRO A 500 -8.75 2.91 12.92
C PRO A 500 -8.70 3.26 14.41
N LEU A 501 -8.22 2.31 15.23
CA LEU A 501 -8.08 2.52 16.66
C LEU A 501 -6.92 3.49 16.88
N TYR A 502 -7.25 4.77 17.00
CA TYR A 502 -6.38 5.74 17.67
C TYR A 502 -6.20 5.27 19.10
N GLN A 503 -4.96 5.19 19.59
CA GLN A 503 -4.74 4.96 21.03
C GLN A 503 -5.38 6.10 21.81
N GLU A 504 -6.30 5.80 22.74
CA GLU A 504 -6.97 6.81 23.58
C GLU A 504 -5.93 7.77 24.18
N GLY A 505 -6.08 9.07 23.88
CA GLY A 505 -5.18 10.13 24.37
C GLY A 505 -3.96 10.42 23.49
N GLN A 506 -3.70 9.65 22.43
CA GLN A 506 -2.68 9.97 21.42
C GLN A 506 -3.34 10.19 20.06
N LYS A 507 -3.11 11.36 19.45
CA LYS A 507 -3.38 11.60 18.00
C LYS A 507 -2.45 10.77 17.09
N ARG A 508 -2.00 9.58 17.53
CA ARG A 508 -1.12 8.69 16.77
C ARG A 508 -1.92 7.51 16.26
N LYS A 509 -1.95 7.39 14.93
CA LYS A 509 -2.46 6.23 14.19
C LYS A 509 -1.77 4.96 14.73
N LYS A 510 -2.49 3.84 14.86
CA LYS A 510 -1.86 2.53 15.10
C LYS A 510 -0.81 2.32 14.00
N PRO A 511 0.49 2.13 14.32
CA PRO A 511 1.46 1.69 13.31
C PRO A 511 0.92 0.37 12.75
N SER A 512 0.91 0.19 11.43
CA SER A 512 0.43 -1.04 10.76
C SER A 512 -1.09 -1.19 10.52
N TYR A 513 -1.86 -0.10 10.44
CA TYR A 513 -3.28 -0.20 9.99
C TYR A 513 -3.44 -0.81 8.58
N SER A 514 -2.44 -0.65 7.71
CA SER A 514 -2.43 -1.16 6.33
C SER A 514 -2.19 -2.67 6.21
N SER A 515 -1.74 -3.33 7.29
CA SER A 515 -1.33 -4.74 7.28
C SER A 515 -2.09 -5.58 8.30
N VAL A 516 -3.33 -5.18 8.63
CA VAL A 516 -4.20 -5.97 9.51
C VAL A 516 -4.68 -7.21 8.75
N ASP A 517 -4.36 -8.38 9.28
CA ASP A 517 -4.76 -9.68 8.71
C ASP A 517 -6.21 -10.03 9.05
N LEU A 518 -6.85 -10.84 8.21
CA LEU A 518 -8.19 -11.38 8.45
C LEU A 518 -8.27 -12.15 9.78
N SER A 519 -7.24 -12.92 10.13
CA SER A 519 -7.21 -13.68 11.40
C SER A 519 -7.16 -12.77 12.64
N GLU A 520 -6.68 -11.53 12.50
CA GLU A 520 -6.72 -10.52 13.57
C GLU A 520 -8.10 -9.88 13.75
N VAL A 521 -9.09 -10.20 12.91
CA VAL A 521 -10.45 -9.66 13.01
C VAL A 521 -11.47 -10.77 13.20
N GLU A 522 -11.31 -11.89 12.48
CA GLU A 522 -12.17 -13.07 12.57
C GLU A 522 -11.56 -14.15 13.48
N TRP A 523 -11.45 -13.85 14.79
CA TRP A 523 -10.66 -14.64 15.76
C TRP A 523 -11.19 -16.06 16.00
N GLU A 524 -12.40 -16.35 15.53
CA GLU A 524 -13.04 -17.66 15.68
C GLU A 524 -12.59 -18.65 14.57
N ASP A 525 -11.97 -18.19 13.48
CA ASP A 525 -11.33 -19.03 12.45
C ASP A 525 -9.95 -19.52 12.92
N LYS A 526 -9.91 -20.33 13.97
CA LYS A 526 -8.65 -20.77 14.61
C LYS A 526 -7.71 -21.57 13.71
N ASP A 527 -8.27 -22.24 12.71
CA ASP A 527 -7.53 -23.08 11.76
C ASP A 527 -7.23 -22.33 10.45
N ASP A 528 -7.52 -21.02 10.38
CA ASP A 528 -7.34 -20.15 9.22
C ASP A 528 -7.93 -20.71 7.92
N VAL A 529 -9.05 -21.44 8.01
CA VAL A 529 -9.64 -22.15 6.87
C VAL A 529 -10.22 -21.16 5.87
N LEU A 530 -10.96 -20.16 6.37
CA LEU A 530 -11.55 -19.12 5.54
C LEU A 530 -10.43 -18.25 4.94
N ARG A 531 -9.50 -17.83 5.78
CA ARG A 531 -8.34 -17.04 5.37
C ARG A 531 -7.55 -17.72 4.25
N THR A 532 -7.16 -18.98 4.47
CA THR A 532 -6.36 -19.76 3.52
C THR A 532 -7.11 -20.00 2.21
N ALA A 533 -8.42 -20.25 2.27
CA ALA A 533 -9.22 -20.44 1.06
C ALA A 533 -9.31 -19.16 0.20
N MET A 534 -9.50 -18.00 0.84
CA MET A 534 -9.60 -16.71 0.15
C MET A 534 -8.25 -16.23 -0.40
N VAL A 535 -7.15 -16.44 0.33
CA VAL A 535 -5.78 -16.17 -0.16
C VAL A 535 -5.46 -17.03 -1.38
N ASN A 536 -5.81 -18.31 -1.33
CA ASN A 536 -5.65 -19.22 -2.46
C ASN A 536 -6.68 -19.01 -3.58
N ARG A 537 -7.45 -17.91 -3.53
CA ARG A 537 -8.41 -17.50 -4.55
C ARG A 537 -9.43 -18.58 -4.91
N ARG A 538 -9.87 -19.36 -3.91
CA ARG A 538 -10.90 -20.38 -4.09
C ARG A 538 -12.28 -19.75 -3.96
N THR A 539 -13.25 -20.26 -4.70
CA THR A 539 -14.67 -19.94 -4.49
C THR A 539 -15.27 -21.00 -3.57
N GLY A 540 -15.99 -20.57 -2.54
CA GLY A 540 -16.56 -21.51 -1.59
C GLY A 540 -17.48 -20.90 -0.56
N THR A 541 -17.90 -21.75 0.37
CA THR A 541 -18.75 -21.40 1.51
C THR A 541 -18.16 -21.96 2.79
N PHE A 542 -18.27 -21.22 3.87
CA PHE A 542 -17.81 -21.63 5.19
C PHE A 542 -18.80 -21.17 6.26
N SER A 543 -19.06 -21.97 7.29
CA SER A 543 -19.98 -21.59 8.36
C SER A 543 -19.27 -21.72 9.70
N MET A 544 -19.36 -20.68 10.53
CA MET A 544 -18.82 -20.70 11.88
C MET A 544 -19.69 -19.90 12.85
N GLU A 545 -19.56 -20.22 14.13
CA GLU A 545 -20.17 -19.46 15.22
C GLU A 545 -19.23 -18.31 15.59
N VAL A 546 -19.74 -17.07 15.49
CA VAL A 546 -18.98 -15.86 15.74
C VAL A 546 -19.52 -15.09 16.94
N LYS A 547 -18.62 -14.41 17.65
CA LYS A 547 -18.95 -13.52 18.75
C LYS A 547 -18.78 -12.07 18.30
N LYS A 548 -19.90 -11.39 18.02
CA LYS A 548 -19.88 -9.99 17.61
C LYS A 548 -20.06 -9.06 18.81
N THR A 549 -19.23 -8.04 18.91
CA THR A 549 -19.41 -6.98 19.92
C THR A 549 -20.49 -5.99 19.46
N VAL A 550 -21.38 -5.61 20.37
CA VAL A 550 -22.41 -4.57 20.15
C VAL A 550 -22.32 -3.50 21.24
N ASP A 551 -22.98 -2.37 21.03
CA ASP A 551 -22.97 -1.21 21.95
C ASP A 551 -21.54 -0.72 22.27
N LYS A 552 -20.72 -0.52 21.24
CA LYS A 552 -19.31 -0.08 21.37
C LYS A 552 -18.46 -0.99 22.29
N GLY A 553 -18.68 -2.31 22.24
CA GLY A 553 -17.90 -3.28 23.01
C GLY A 553 -18.47 -3.65 24.38
N LYS A 554 -19.64 -3.10 24.76
CA LYS A 554 -20.25 -3.37 26.09
C LYS A 554 -20.96 -4.71 26.17
N ARG A 555 -21.38 -5.28 25.04
CA ARG A 555 -22.14 -6.54 24.97
C ARG A 555 -21.58 -7.42 23.86
N VAL A 556 -21.76 -8.72 24.02
CA VAL A 556 -21.35 -9.73 23.04
C VAL A 556 -22.58 -10.53 22.63
N LEU A 557 -22.80 -10.64 21.33
CA LEU A 557 -23.82 -11.48 20.73
C LEU A 557 -23.14 -12.67 20.06
N THR A 558 -23.67 -13.86 20.34
CA THR A 558 -23.23 -15.09 19.67
C THR A 558 -24.16 -15.36 18.52
N MET A 559 -23.59 -15.50 17.32
CA MET A 559 -24.30 -15.58 16.07
C MET A 559 -23.69 -16.68 15.20
N HIS A 560 -24.49 -17.29 14.33
CA HIS A 560 -23.98 -18.29 13.39
C HIS A 560 -23.95 -17.68 11.99
N ASN A 561 -22.74 -17.45 11.47
CA ASN A 561 -22.52 -16.80 10.19
C ASN A 561 -22.22 -17.83 9.10
N ASP A 562 -22.89 -17.67 7.96
CA ASP A 562 -22.59 -18.37 6.71
C ASP A 562 -21.78 -17.39 5.81
N TYR A 563 -20.51 -17.69 5.57
CA TYR A 563 -19.58 -16.95 4.74
C TYR A 563 -19.59 -17.51 3.31
N TYR A 564 -19.65 -16.61 2.34
CA TYR A 564 -19.58 -16.89 0.91
C TYR A 564 -18.45 -16.07 0.32
N TYR A 565 -17.51 -16.68 -0.39
CA TYR A 565 -16.33 -15.98 -0.88
C TYR A 565 -15.95 -16.43 -2.30
N THR A 566 -15.35 -15.50 -3.04
CA THR A 566 -14.85 -15.74 -4.41
C THR A 566 -13.71 -14.76 -4.73
N ASP A 567 -12.93 -15.07 -5.76
CA ASP A 567 -11.91 -14.18 -6.27
C ASP A 567 -12.49 -13.06 -7.15
N ILE A 568 -11.79 -11.92 -7.20
CA ILE A 568 -12.04 -10.85 -8.18
C ILE A 568 -11.05 -11.05 -9.33
N LYS A 569 -11.57 -11.26 -10.54
CA LYS A 569 -10.73 -11.51 -11.71
C LYS A 569 -9.96 -10.25 -12.10
N GLY A 570 -8.73 -10.44 -12.57
CA GLY A 570 -7.85 -9.33 -12.98
C GLY A 570 -7.21 -8.54 -11.84
N THR A 571 -7.48 -8.90 -10.57
CA THR A 571 -6.84 -8.32 -9.39
C THR A 571 -6.33 -9.43 -8.45
N PRO A 572 -5.46 -9.10 -7.48
CA PRO A 572 -5.05 -10.03 -6.42
C PRO A 572 -6.05 -10.12 -5.27
N PHE A 573 -7.24 -9.51 -5.40
CA PHE A 573 -8.20 -9.40 -4.31
C PHE A 573 -9.23 -10.54 -4.32
N SER A 574 -9.68 -10.92 -3.13
CA SER A 574 -10.81 -11.82 -2.91
C SER A 574 -11.89 -11.11 -2.11
N VAL A 575 -13.15 -11.36 -2.44
CA VAL A 575 -14.32 -10.75 -1.77
C VAL A 575 -15.14 -11.81 -1.05
N GLY A 576 -15.61 -11.46 0.14
CA GLY A 576 -16.43 -12.28 0.99
C GLY A 576 -17.70 -11.56 1.42
N VAL A 577 -18.76 -12.33 1.63
CA VAL A 577 -20.02 -11.88 2.21
C VAL A 577 -20.38 -12.81 3.37
N ALA A 578 -20.60 -12.25 4.54
CA ALA A 578 -21.08 -12.95 5.72
C ALA A 578 -22.58 -12.69 5.90
N LEU A 579 -23.38 -13.75 5.98
CA LEU A 579 -24.82 -13.68 6.27
C LEU A 579 -25.12 -14.45 7.57
N SER A 580 -25.78 -13.79 8.52
CA SER A 580 -26.17 -14.46 9.77
C SER A 580 -27.39 -15.35 9.55
N ARG A 581 -27.38 -16.55 10.11
CA ARG A 581 -28.58 -17.39 10.20
C ARG A 581 -29.66 -16.68 11.03
N GLY A 582 -30.90 -16.76 10.56
CA GLY A 582 -32.06 -16.09 11.19
C GLY A 582 -32.20 -14.59 10.87
N HIS A 583 -31.12 -13.90 10.49
CA HIS A 583 -31.10 -12.46 10.24
C HIS A 583 -30.36 -12.17 8.92
N GLY A 584 -31.10 -12.02 7.81
CA GLY A 584 -30.52 -11.73 6.48
C GLY A 584 -30.58 -12.87 5.46
N LYS A 585 -31.24 -14.00 5.76
CA LYS A 585 -31.51 -15.06 4.77
C LYS A 585 -32.69 -14.77 3.85
N TYR A 586 -33.63 -13.94 4.29
CA TYR A 586 -34.84 -13.63 3.54
C TYR A 586 -34.95 -12.11 3.36
N PHE A 587 -35.32 -11.69 2.15
CA PHE A 587 -35.59 -10.31 1.79
C PHE A 587 -37.06 -10.15 1.42
N PHE A 588 -37.68 -9.08 1.93
CA PHE A 588 -39.07 -8.74 1.64
C PHE A 588 -39.12 -7.75 0.48
N LYS A 589 -39.81 -8.11 -0.60
CA LYS A 589 -40.01 -7.27 -1.78
C LYS A 589 -41.47 -6.92 -1.94
N GLY A 590 -41.81 -5.64 -1.73
CA GLY A 590 -43.13 -5.07 -1.98
C GLY A 590 -43.11 -4.11 -3.16
N ASN A 591 -44.22 -4.02 -3.89
CA ASN A 591 -44.42 -2.98 -4.90
C ASN A 591 -45.18 -1.83 -4.22
N VAL A 592 -44.51 -0.69 -4.02
CA VAL A 592 -45.11 0.53 -3.46
C VAL A 592 -44.96 1.66 -4.49
N SER A 593 -45.92 2.58 -4.56
CA SER A 593 -45.78 3.78 -5.40
C SER A 593 -44.69 4.69 -4.84
N LEU A 594 -43.98 5.40 -5.72
CA LEU A 594 -42.84 6.24 -5.35
C LEU A 594 -43.26 7.37 -4.40
N GLU A 595 -44.45 7.93 -4.60
CA GLU A 595 -45.07 8.94 -3.73
C GLU A 595 -45.37 8.42 -2.33
N ALA A 596 -45.89 7.18 -2.21
CA ALA A 596 -46.17 6.58 -0.91
C ALA A 596 -44.87 6.22 -0.16
N GLY A 597 -43.85 5.74 -0.87
CA GLY A 597 -42.54 5.47 -0.29
C GLY A 597 -41.83 6.73 0.22
N LEU A 598 -41.93 7.85 -0.50
CA LEU A 598 -41.39 9.15 -0.05
C LEU A 598 -42.14 9.68 1.18
N HIS A 599 -43.46 9.58 1.19
CA HIS A 599 -44.29 9.97 2.34
C HIS A 599 -44.00 9.11 3.58
N ASP A 600 -43.68 7.83 3.42
CA ASP A 600 -43.29 6.95 4.52
C ASP A 600 -41.91 7.32 5.12
N LEU A 601 -40.99 7.89 4.32
CA LEU A 601 -39.69 8.40 4.79
C LEU A 601 -39.80 9.69 5.59
N GLU A 602 -40.89 10.45 5.42
CA GLU A 602 -41.18 11.67 6.18
C GLU A 602 -41.82 11.38 7.54
N GLN A 603 -42.13 10.11 7.85
CA GLN A 603 -42.66 9.75 9.16
C GLN A 603 -41.61 9.89 10.26
N PRO A 604 -41.93 10.51 11.40
CA PRO A 604 -40.99 10.75 12.49
C PRO A 604 -40.46 9.46 13.13
N ASP A 605 -41.14 8.33 12.92
CA ASP A 605 -40.77 7.02 13.45
C ASP A 605 -39.78 6.26 12.54
N VAL A 606 -39.49 6.81 11.34
CA VAL A 606 -38.55 6.25 10.37
C VAL A 606 -37.30 7.10 10.37
N ALA A 607 -36.26 6.63 11.06
CA ALA A 607 -34.94 7.22 10.96
C ALA A 607 -34.19 6.55 9.79
N LEU A 608 -33.81 7.35 8.79
CA LEU A 608 -32.77 6.95 7.86
C LEU A 608 -31.47 6.82 8.66
N ALA A 609 -30.84 5.65 8.60
CA ALA A 609 -29.48 5.53 9.10
C ALA A 609 -28.60 6.45 8.26
N ASP A 610 -27.67 7.19 8.88
CA ASP A 610 -26.80 8.19 8.23
C ASP A 610 -25.97 7.63 7.04
N GLU A 611 -25.99 6.31 6.81
CA GLU A 611 -25.26 5.60 5.77
C GLU A 611 -26.12 5.10 4.57
N TRP A 612 -27.39 5.51 4.47
CA TRP A 612 -28.35 5.03 3.46
C TRP A 612 -28.61 6.00 2.31
#